data_AF-R6WMV1-F1
#
_entry.id   AF-R6WMV1-F1
#
_cell.length_a   1.000
_cell.length_b   1.000
_cell.length_c   1.000
_cell.angle_alpha   90.00
_cell.angle_beta   90.00
_cell.angle_gamma   90.00
#
_symmetry.space_group_name_H-M   'P 1'
#
loop_
_entity.id
_entity.type
_entity.pdbx_description
1 polymer ?
#
loop_
_entity_poly.entity_id
_entity_poly.type
_entity_poly.pdbx_seq_one_letter_code
_entity_poly.pdbx_strand_id
1 'polypeptide(L)'
;MNVISDIMEDKGGLCKLLAIIYGILGSIGSILMAGIFGKNMEFDLGEMEMVFERNWPLTIAIFVGTLLVVAMISVGLYTIGEIYDRVYSNAFTANGAISEKTAEGLSALAEQAETERILDAGGWRCPDCNKVNPSYVTTCMCGRSKL
;
A
#
# COMPACT_ATOMS: atom_id res chain seq x y z
N MET A 1 -13.60 -14.07 16.15
CA MET A 1 -13.02 -13.12 15.18
C MET A 1 -11.97 -12.33 15.92
N ASN A 2 -10.71 -12.72 15.76
CA ASN A 2 -9.58 -12.11 16.46
C ASN A 2 -9.12 -10.93 15.62
N VAL A 3 -9.08 -9.74 16.21
CA VAL A 3 -8.54 -8.51 15.59
C VAL A 3 -7.14 -8.73 14.98
N ILE A 4 -6.39 -9.70 15.53
CA ILE A 4 -5.06 -10.10 15.06
C ILE A 4 -5.09 -10.76 13.66
N SER A 5 -6.14 -11.52 13.31
CA SER A 5 -6.23 -12.15 11.99
C SER A 5 -6.55 -11.15 10.89
N ASP A 6 -7.40 -10.16 11.15
CA ASP A 6 -7.68 -9.07 10.20
C ASP A 6 -6.44 -8.18 9.99
N ILE A 7 -5.63 -7.95 11.03
CA ILE A 7 -4.36 -7.21 10.93
C ILE A 7 -3.30 -7.98 10.15
N MET A 8 -3.33 -9.32 10.13
CA MET A 8 -2.39 -10.12 9.33
C MET A 8 -2.69 -10.10 7.83
N GLU A 9 -3.92 -9.78 7.44
CA GLU A 9 -4.32 -9.63 6.04
C GLU A 9 -3.95 -8.23 5.51
N ASP A 10 -3.97 -7.22 6.39
CA ASP A 10 -3.44 -5.88 6.13
C ASP A 10 -1.93 -5.76 6.43
N LYS A 11 -1.11 -6.00 5.41
CA LYS A 11 0.35 -6.00 5.53
C LYS A 11 0.94 -4.64 5.97
N GLY A 12 0.26 -3.53 5.72
CA GLY A 12 0.74 -2.21 6.16
C GLY A 12 0.43 -1.92 7.64
N GLY A 13 -0.76 -2.32 8.11
CA GLY A 13 -1.10 -2.34 9.53
C GLY A 13 -0.14 -3.20 10.38
N LEU A 14 0.29 -4.35 9.85
CA LEU A 14 1.28 -5.21 10.51
C LEU A 14 2.64 -4.52 10.71
N CYS A 15 3.14 -3.79 9.71
CA CYS A 15 4.42 -3.07 9.81
C CYS A 15 4.37 -1.95 10.87
N LYS A 16 3.25 -1.23 10.93
CA LYS A 16 3.03 -0.18 11.95
C LYS A 16 2.99 -0.78 13.35
N LEU A 17 2.31 -1.92 13.53
CA LEU A 17 2.25 -2.63 14.81
C LEU A 17 3.65 -3.12 15.24
N LEU A 18 4.41 -3.71 14.32
CA LEU A 18 5.78 -4.16 14.58
C LEU A 18 6.70 -2.99 14.98
N ALA A 19 6.55 -1.82 14.34
CA ALA A 19 7.32 -0.62 14.69
C ALA A 19 7.07 -0.17 16.14
N ILE A 20 5.82 -0.23 16.61
CA ILE A 20 5.44 0.11 17.99
C ILE A 20 6.01 -0.92 18.97
N ILE A 21 5.83 -2.22 18.70
CA ILE A 21 6.35 -3.29 19.56
C ILE A 21 7.87 -3.19 19.68
N TYR A 22 8.56 -3.00 18.55
CA TYR A 22 9.99 -2.81 18.51
C TYR A 22 10.44 -1.56 19.30
N GLY A 23 9.71 -0.45 19.17
CA GLY A 23 10.01 0.77 19.93
C GLY A 23 9.92 0.56 21.44
N ILE A 24 8.88 -0.14 21.91
CA ILE A 24 8.70 -0.45 23.34
C ILE A 24 9.81 -1.39 23.82
N LEU A 25 10.02 -2.53 23.16
CA LEU A 25 11.05 -3.50 23.56
C LEU A 25 12.46 -2.91 23.47
N GLY A 26 12.73 -2.13 22.44
CA GLY A 26 14.00 -1.43 22.24
C GLY A 26 14.28 -0.42 23.35
N SER A 27 13.28 0.37 23.76
CA SER A 27 13.42 1.34 24.86
C SER A 27 13.72 0.66 26.21
N ILE A 28 13.11 -0.50 26.50
CA ILE A 28 13.43 -1.31 27.68
C ILE A 28 14.85 -1.87 27.57
N GLY A 29 15.22 -2.37 26.38
CA GLY A 29 16.56 -2.88 26.08
C GLY A 29 17.66 -1.83 26.28
N SER A 30 17.42 -0.56 25.94
CA SER A 30 18.37 0.54 26.15
C SER A 30 18.79 0.70 27.61
N ILE A 31 17.85 0.50 28.54
CA ILE A 31 18.11 0.60 29.98
C ILE A 31 19.01 -0.54 30.45
N LEU A 32 18.72 -1.77 30.00
CA LEU A 32 19.53 -2.94 30.31
C LEU A 32 20.94 -2.82 29.76
N MET A 33 21.08 -2.39 28.50
CA MET A 33 22.37 -2.26 27.84
C MET A 33 23.25 -1.18 28.47
N ALA A 34 22.66 -0.04 28.83
CA ALA A 34 23.36 0.99 29.60
C ALA A 34 23.83 0.47 30.97
N GLY A 35 23.02 -0.36 31.65
CA GLY A 35 23.38 -0.92 32.95
C GLY A 35 24.55 -1.93 32.92
N ILE A 36 24.72 -2.64 31.81
CA ILE A 36 25.80 -3.62 31.62
C ILE A 36 27.09 -2.93 31.15
N PHE A 37 26.99 -2.08 30.12
CA PHE A 37 28.14 -1.49 29.44
C PHE A 37 28.59 -0.13 30.01
N GLY A 38 27.80 0.48 30.91
CA GLY A 38 28.13 1.76 31.55
C GLY A 38 29.15 1.68 32.70
N LYS A 39 29.87 0.56 32.83
CA LYS A 39 30.90 0.35 33.85
C LYS A 39 32.28 0.50 33.24
N ASN A 40 33.18 1.21 33.90
CA ASN A 40 34.59 1.17 33.55
C ASN A 40 35.17 -0.15 34.07
N MET A 41 36.01 -0.78 33.26
CA MET A 41 36.80 -1.93 33.69
C MET A 41 38.21 -1.43 33.93
N GLU A 42 38.57 -1.27 35.20
CA GLU A 42 39.94 -0.93 35.59
C GLU A 42 40.57 -2.18 36.22
N PHE A 43 41.71 -2.58 35.67
CA PHE A 43 42.43 -3.78 36.09
C PHE A 43 43.55 -3.36 37.03
N ASP A 44 43.37 -3.61 38.33
CA ASP A 44 44.39 -3.24 39.31
C ASP A 44 45.48 -4.32 39.34
N LEU A 45 46.69 -3.96 38.89
CA LEU A 45 47.87 -4.85 38.91
C LEU A 45 48.36 -5.15 40.33
N GLY A 46 47.95 -4.38 41.35
CA GLY A 46 48.37 -4.55 42.74
C GLY A 46 47.65 -5.71 43.45
N GLU A 47 46.34 -5.85 43.27
CA GLU A 47 45.52 -6.86 43.96
C GLU A 47 44.99 -7.98 43.03
N MET A 48 45.32 -7.97 41.74
CA MET A 48 44.79 -8.92 40.74
C MET A 48 43.24 -8.99 40.77
N GLU A 49 42.57 -7.89 41.10
CA GLU A 49 41.11 -7.82 41.20
C GLU A 49 40.54 -6.89 40.12
N MET A 50 39.36 -7.25 39.58
CA MET A 50 38.64 -6.39 38.65
C MET A 50 37.70 -5.47 39.41
N VAL A 51 38.02 -4.19 39.46
CA VAL A 51 37.17 -3.18 40.11
C VAL A 51 36.18 -2.64 39.08
N PHE A 52 34.88 -2.80 39.38
CA PHE A 52 33.79 -2.29 38.52
C PHE A 52 33.30 -0.94 39.03
N GLU A 53 33.85 0.15 38.52
CA GLU A 53 33.38 1.49 38.86
C GLU A 53 32.33 1.96 37.84
N ARG A 54 31.20 2.51 38.35
CA ARG A 54 30.11 2.97 37.48
C ARG A 54 30.44 4.33 36.89
N ASN A 55 30.56 4.39 35.57
CA ASN A 55 30.77 5.63 34.84
C ASN A 55 29.42 6.19 34.37
N TRP A 56 28.89 7.15 35.12
CA TRP A 56 27.62 7.83 34.81
C TRP A 56 27.60 8.45 33.41
N PRO A 57 28.62 9.23 32.98
CA PRO A 57 28.72 9.73 31.61
C PRO A 57 28.60 8.65 30.53
N LEU A 58 29.33 7.55 30.67
CA LEU A 58 29.32 6.45 29.69
C LEU A 58 27.96 5.75 29.64
N THR A 59 27.35 5.52 30.82
CA THR A 59 26.02 4.92 30.96
C THR A 59 24.97 5.74 30.22
N ILE A 60 24.97 7.07 30.43
CA ILE A 60 24.02 7.99 29.80
C ILE A 60 24.25 8.04 28.28
N ALA A 61 25.50 8.09 27.82
CA ALA A 61 25.82 8.10 26.40
C ALA A 61 25.31 6.83 25.69
N ILE A 62 25.50 5.66 26.29
CA ILE A 62 25.02 4.37 25.76
C ILE A 62 23.48 4.34 25.73
N PHE A 63 22.82 4.82 26.79
CA PHE A 63 21.36 4.88 26.83
C PHE A 63 20.79 5.76 25.71
N VAL A 64 21.28 7.00 25.58
CA VAL A 64 20.80 7.94 24.55
C VAL A 64 21.14 7.44 23.14
N GLY A 65 22.35 6.91 22.94
CA GLY A 65 22.77 6.37 21.65
C GLY A 65 21.92 5.20 21.20
N THR A 66 21.66 4.23 22.09
CA THR A 66 20.79 3.08 21.77
C THR A 66 19.34 3.49 21.55
N LEU A 67 18.82 4.44 22.34
CA LEU A 67 17.46 4.96 22.17
C LEU A 67 17.28 5.68 20.83
N LEU A 68 18.29 6.44 20.37
CA LEU A 68 18.26 7.07 19.05
C LEU A 68 18.22 6.04 17.92
N VAL A 69 19.02 4.98 18.01
CA VAL A 69 19.02 3.90 16.99
C VAL A 69 17.66 3.21 16.95
N VAL A 70 17.08 2.90 18.11
CA VAL A 70 15.74 2.31 18.21
C VAL A 70 14.71 3.24 17.58
N ALA A 71 14.76 4.55 17.87
CA ALA A 71 13.86 5.53 17.29
C ALA A 71 13.98 5.60 15.76
N MET A 72 15.21 5.60 15.22
CA MET A 72 15.45 5.59 13.77
C MET A 72 14.83 4.37 13.09
N ILE A 73 15.01 3.18 13.67
CA ILE A 73 14.46 1.94 13.13
C ILE A 73 12.92 1.93 13.25
N SER A 74 12.36 2.36 14.38
CA SER A 74 10.90 2.49 14.55
C SER A 74 10.28 3.44 13.53
N VAL A 75 10.89 4.61 13.30
CA VAL A 75 10.42 5.57 12.28
C VAL A 75 10.50 4.94 10.89
N GLY A 76 11.60 4.26 10.56
CA GLY A 76 11.76 3.56 9.27
C GLY A 76 10.70 2.50 9.02
N LEU A 77 10.38 1.67 10.02
CA LEU A 77 9.32 0.66 9.90
C LEU A 77 7.93 1.29 9.77
N TYR A 78 7.68 2.40 10.48
CA TYR A 78 6.42 3.12 10.40
C TYR A 78 6.22 3.75 9.02
N THR A 79 7.24 4.40 8.46
CA THR A 79 7.16 5.02 7.14
C THR A 79 6.96 3.99 6.04
N ILE A 80 7.65 2.83 6.12
CA ILE A 80 7.44 1.73 5.17
C ILE A 80 5.99 1.24 5.25
N GLY A 81 5.43 1.06 6.46
CA GLY A 81 4.03 0.68 6.63
C GLY A 81 3.07 1.70 6.03
N GLU A 82 3.31 2.99 6.22
CA GLU A 82 2.49 4.06 5.64
C GLU A 82 2.57 4.10 4.10
N ILE A 83 3.77 3.92 3.53
CA ILE A 83 3.95 3.84 2.09
C ILE A 83 3.20 2.63 1.52
N TYR A 84 3.25 1.49 2.21
CA TYR A 84 2.56 0.28 1.79
C TYR A 84 1.05 0.51 1.67
N ASP A 85 0.43 1.14 2.67
CA ASP A 85 -1.00 1.47 2.67
C ASP A 85 -1.38 2.43 1.53
N ARG A 86 -0.57 3.46 1.32
CA ARG A 86 -0.80 4.46 0.26
C ARG A 86 -0.67 3.84 -1.13
N VAL A 87 0.30 2.94 -1.34
CA VAL A 87 0.48 2.27 -2.64
C VAL A 87 -0.67 1.30 -2.91
N TYR A 88 -1.08 0.52 -1.92
CA TYR A 88 -2.15 -0.47 -2.09
C TYR A 88 -3.50 0.19 -2.37
N SER A 89 -3.85 1.23 -1.62
CA SER A 89 -5.09 2.00 -1.84
C SER A 89 -5.12 2.65 -3.22
N ASN A 90 -4.02 3.30 -3.63
CA ASN A 90 -3.93 3.92 -4.96
C ASN A 90 -4.02 2.89 -6.09
N ALA A 91 -3.38 1.72 -5.94
CA ALA A 91 -3.44 0.64 -6.92
C ALA A 91 -4.86 0.08 -7.05
N PHE A 92 -5.58 -0.07 -5.94
CA PHE A 92 -6.98 -0.53 -5.95
C PHE A 92 -7.89 0.46 -6.69
N THR A 93 -7.78 1.76 -6.41
CA THR A 93 -8.57 2.80 -7.11
C THR A 93 -8.23 2.86 -8.60
N ALA A 94 -6.94 2.78 -8.96
CA ALA A 94 -6.51 2.79 -10.36
C ALA A 94 -7.05 1.56 -11.12
N ASN A 95 -6.98 0.38 -10.52
CA ASN A 95 -7.49 -0.86 -11.12
C ASN A 95 -9.01 -0.82 -11.29
N GLY A 96 -9.74 -0.26 -10.32
CA GLY A 96 -11.19 -0.05 -10.44
C GLY A 96 -11.53 0.86 -11.63
N ALA A 97 -10.85 2.00 -11.75
CA ALA A 97 -11.06 2.94 -12.86
C ALA A 97 -10.67 2.35 -14.23
N ILE A 98 -9.63 1.51 -14.29
CA ILE A 98 -9.24 0.80 -15.51
C ILE A 98 -10.31 -0.23 -15.88
N SER A 99 -10.84 -0.98 -14.91
CA SER A 99 -11.89 -1.97 -15.16
C SER A 99 -13.17 -1.33 -15.71
N GLU A 100 -13.58 -0.18 -15.16
CA GLU A 100 -14.74 0.58 -15.63
C GLU A 100 -14.53 1.08 -17.07
N LYS A 101 -13.40 1.74 -17.34
CA LYS A 101 -13.07 2.21 -18.70
C LYS A 101 -12.93 1.08 -19.72
N THR A 102 -12.43 -0.08 -19.29
CA THR A 102 -12.32 -1.25 -20.16
C THR A 102 -13.69 -1.82 -20.49
N ALA A 103 -14.62 -1.84 -19.52
CA ALA A 103 -16.00 -2.26 -19.75
C ALA A 103 -16.74 -1.29 -20.69
N GLU A 104 -16.58 0.02 -20.49
CA GLU A 104 -17.11 1.04 -21.40
C GLU A 104 -16.55 0.87 -22.82
N GLY A 105 -15.23 0.76 -22.96
CA GLY A 105 -14.57 0.56 -24.26
C GLY A 105 -15.01 -0.72 -24.97
N LEU A 106 -15.18 -1.82 -24.23
CA LEU A 106 -15.67 -3.09 -24.78
C LEU A 106 -17.13 -2.97 -25.26
N SER A 107 -17.98 -2.27 -24.49
CA SER A 107 -19.37 -2.04 -24.87
C SER A 107 -19.50 -1.17 -26.13
N ALA A 108 -18.69 -0.10 -26.23
CA ALA A 108 -18.65 0.76 -27.42
C ALA A 108 -18.15 0.00 -28.66
N LEU A 109 -17.15 -0.88 -28.50
CA LEU A 109 -16.64 -1.71 -29.59
C LEU A 109 -17.70 -2.73 -30.04
N ALA A 110 -18.45 -3.31 -29.11
CA ALA A 110 -19.53 -4.25 -29.43
C ALA A 110 -20.67 -3.55 -30.21
N GLU A 111 -21.06 -2.34 -29.83
CA GLU A 111 -22.08 -1.54 -30.53
C GLU A 111 -21.63 -1.18 -31.96
N GLN A 112 -20.35 -0.81 -32.13
CA GLN A 112 -19.78 -0.53 -33.46
C GLN A 112 -19.78 -1.79 -34.34
N ALA A 113 -19.34 -2.92 -33.79
CA ALA A 113 -19.34 -4.20 -34.52
C ALA A 113 -20.74 -4.64 -34.92
N GLU A 114 -21.76 -4.43 -34.06
CA GLU A 114 -23.16 -4.70 -34.41
C GLU A 114 -23.63 -3.79 -35.55
N THR A 115 -23.34 -2.49 -35.45
CA THR A 115 -23.70 -1.51 -36.48
C THR A 115 -23.10 -1.85 -37.84
N GLU A 116 -21.83 -2.24 -37.86
CA GLU A 116 -21.11 -2.66 -39.07
C GLU A 116 -21.71 -3.94 -39.66
N ARG A 117 -22.01 -4.95 -38.83
CA ARG A 117 -22.66 -6.19 -39.29
C ARG A 117 -24.03 -5.93 -39.92
N ILE A 118 -24.80 -5.00 -39.38
CA ILE A 118 -26.10 -4.64 -39.94
C ILE A 118 -25.93 -3.98 -41.31
N LEU A 119 -24.97 -3.07 -41.45
CA LEU A 119 -24.67 -2.38 -42.71
C LEU A 119 -24.14 -3.36 -43.77
N ASP A 120 -23.24 -4.27 -43.41
CA ASP A 120 -22.67 -5.28 -44.33
C ASP A 120 -23.73 -6.27 -44.82
N ALA A 121 -24.73 -6.59 -43.98
CA ALA A 121 -25.90 -7.38 -44.36
C ALA A 121 -26.93 -6.61 -45.25
N GLY A 122 -26.57 -5.43 -45.76
CA GLY A 122 -27.44 -4.58 -46.59
C GLY A 122 -28.41 -3.70 -45.79
N GLY A 123 -28.12 -3.49 -44.51
CA GLY A 123 -28.81 -2.52 -43.67
C GLY A 123 -28.58 -1.08 -44.15
N TRP A 124 -29.39 -0.15 -43.63
CA TRP A 124 -29.37 1.23 -44.05
C TRP A 124 -29.43 2.18 -42.85
N ARG A 125 -28.80 3.33 -43.00
CA ARG A 125 -28.75 4.38 -41.99
C ARG A 125 -29.81 5.44 -42.31
N CYS A 126 -30.67 5.75 -41.35
CA CYS A 126 -31.71 6.75 -41.53
C CYS A 126 -31.11 8.16 -41.63
N PRO A 127 -31.44 8.97 -42.65
CA PRO A 127 -30.88 10.32 -42.79
C PRO A 127 -31.45 11.33 -41.79
N ASP A 128 -32.65 11.09 -41.23
CA ASP A 128 -33.28 12.04 -40.31
C ASP A 128 -32.81 11.84 -38.86
N CYS A 129 -32.68 10.60 -38.39
CA CYS A 129 -32.33 10.29 -36.99
C CYS A 129 -31.01 9.51 -36.82
N ASN A 130 -30.28 9.26 -37.90
CA ASN A 130 -28.98 8.58 -37.93
C ASN A 130 -28.96 7.12 -37.39
N LYS A 131 -30.11 6.55 -37.07
CA LYS A 131 -30.26 5.17 -36.58
C LYS A 131 -30.02 4.17 -37.70
N VAL A 132 -29.29 3.10 -37.41
CA VAL A 132 -29.05 1.99 -38.34
C VAL A 132 -30.20 0.99 -38.23
N ASN A 133 -30.75 0.60 -39.39
CA ASN A 133 -31.85 -0.35 -39.50
C ASN A 133 -31.41 -1.56 -40.36
N PRO A 134 -31.89 -2.77 -40.04
CA PRO A 134 -31.67 -3.96 -40.86
C PRO A 134 -32.20 -3.83 -42.29
N SER A 135 -31.68 -4.66 -43.20
CA SER A 135 -32.03 -4.61 -44.63
C SER A 135 -33.52 -4.81 -44.90
N TYR A 136 -34.17 -5.64 -44.09
CA TYR A 136 -35.60 -5.98 -44.15
C TYR A 136 -36.53 -4.91 -43.59
N VAL A 137 -36.01 -3.90 -42.88
CA VAL A 137 -36.82 -2.79 -42.35
C VAL A 137 -36.95 -1.72 -43.42
N THR A 138 -38.18 -1.33 -43.76
CA THR A 138 -38.45 -0.31 -44.81
C THR A 138 -38.84 1.05 -44.25
N THR A 139 -39.18 1.15 -42.96
CA THR A 139 -39.53 2.41 -42.29
C THR A 139 -38.76 2.49 -40.98
N CYS A 140 -38.00 3.56 -40.80
CA CYS A 140 -37.29 3.84 -39.56
C CYS A 140 -38.29 4.22 -38.46
N MET A 141 -37.90 4.01 -37.20
CA MET A 141 -38.71 4.38 -36.02
C MET A 141 -39.10 5.87 -35.96
N CYS A 142 -38.33 6.75 -36.61
CA CYS A 142 -38.68 8.17 -36.73
C CYS A 142 -39.73 8.47 -37.82
N GLY A 143 -40.22 7.47 -38.55
CA GLY A 143 -41.23 7.61 -39.60
C GLY A 143 -40.67 7.77 -41.02
N ARG A 144 -39.36 7.95 -41.20
CA ARG A 144 -38.72 8.00 -42.52
C ARG A 144 -38.65 6.61 -43.18
N SER A 145 -39.10 6.51 -44.42
CA SER A 145 -38.95 5.32 -45.26
C SER A 145 -37.54 5.20 -45.86
N LYS A 146 -37.11 3.95 -46.09
CA LYS A 146 -35.93 3.58 -46.87
C LYS A 146 -36.09 4.13 -48.28
N LEU A 147 -35.15 4.99 -48.70
CA LEU A 147 -35.09 5.56 -50.05
C LEU A 147 -34.53 4.52 -51.04
#